data_AF-A0A1V5PLP1-F1
#
_entry.id   AF-A0A1V5PLP1-F1
#
_cell.length_a   1.000
_cell.length_b   1.000
_cell.length_c   1.000
_cell.angle_alpha   90.00
_cell.angle_beta   90.00
_cell.angle_gamma   90.00
#
_symmetry.space_group_name_H-M   'P 1'
#
loop_
_entity.id
_entity.type
_entity.pdbx_description
1 polymer ?
#
loop_
_entity_poly.entity_id
_entity_poly.type
_entity_poly.pdbx_seq_one_letter_code
_entity_poly.pdbx_strand_id
1 'polypeptide(L)'
;MNLYLVYFGEVDPELGDLETRFIQLLAPKNGVPVGKYAILESYCADPACDCRRVMLSVVEESRPTVNLASISYAFDADDPEPGPYLDTLNPQSQYAQGLLELVTQWVLSDSAYLARLERHYALTKQAAADPTHPAYAVLRESFTDDLDEYLESPLGTQARRAISRTKIGRNAPCPCGSGKKYKVCCGRGN
;
A
#
# COMPACT_ATOMS: atom_id res chain seq x y z
N MET A 1 10.12 -12.81 0.57
CA MET A 1 8.66 -12.61 0.69
C MET A 1 8.45 -11.11 0.52
N ASN A 2 8.31 -10.65 -0.71
CA ASN A 2 7.97 -9.25 -0.96
C ASN A 2 6.48 -9.13 -0.66
N LEU A 3 6.15 -8.56 0.50
CA LEU A 3 4.77 -8.28 0.87
C LEU A 3 4.35 -7.02 0.12
N TYR A 4 3.81 -7.18 -1.08
CA TYR A 4 3.34 -6.06 -1.87
C TYR A 4 1.96 -5.63 -1.38
N LEU A 5 2.01 -4.68 -0.44
CA LEU A 5 0.84 -4.00 0.09
C LEU A 5 0.38 -2.94 -0.90
N VAL A 6 -0.92 -2.94 -1.22
CA VAL A 6 -1.56 -1.95 -2.10
C VAL A 6 -2.43 -1.02 -1.28
N TYR A 7 -2.42 0.26 -1.62
CA TYR A 7 -3.31 1.23 -0.97
C TYR A 7 -4.76 0.96 -1.39
N PHE A 8 -5.70 0.93 -0.45
CA PHE A 8 -7.09 0.62 -0.77
C PHE A 8 -7.75 1.61 -1.73
N GLY A 9 -7.34 2.90 -1.70
CA GLY A 9 -7.82 3.87 -2.67
C GLY A 9 -7.37 3.59 -4.12
N GLU A 10 -6.42 2.68 -4.35
CA GLU A 10 -6.11 2.17 -5.69
C GLU A 10 -7.02 1.00 -6.10
N VAL A 11 -7.61 0.32 -5.11
CA VAL A 11 -8.58 -0.77 -5.31
C VAL A 11 -9.95 -0.19 -5.66
N ASP A 12 -10.44 0.71 -4.81
CA ASP A 12 -11.71 1.41 -4.99
C ASP A 12 -11.55 2.88 -4.59
N PRO A 13 -11.24 3.77 -5.54
CA PRO A 13 -10.96 5.17 -5.24
C PRO A 13 -12.16 5.90 -4.62
N GLU A 14 -13.37 5.64 -5.12
CA GLU A 14 -14.57 6.34 -4.69
C GLU A 14 -14.93 5.94 -3.26
N LEU A 15 -14.86 4.64 -2.95
CA LEU A 15 -15.08 4.15 -1.60
C LEU A 15 -13.96 4.56 -0.64
N GLY A 16 -12.70 4.49 -1.08
CA GLY A 16 -11.54 4.92 -0.30
C GLY A 16 -11.64 6.40 0.13
N ASP A 17 -12.03 7.29 -0.79
CA ASP A 17 -12.24 8.71 -0.49
C ASP A 17 -13.38 8.93 0.52
N LEU A 18 -14.46 8.16 0.42
CA LEU A 18 -15.61 8.25 1.32
C LEU A 18 -15.31 7.72 2.73
N GLU A 19 -14.48 6.70 2.84
CA GLU A 19 -14.32 5.93 4.07
C GLU A 19 -12.97 6.10 4.78
N THR A 20 -12.06 6.89 4.20
CA THR A 20 -10.81 7.29 4.87
C THR A 20 -11.11 7.94 6.22
N ARG A 21 -10.47 7.45 7.29
CA ARG A 21 -10.63 7.97 8.64
C ARG A 21 -9.60 9.04 8.93
N PHE A 22 -10.01 10.06 9.70
CA PHE A 22 -9.14 11.13 10.14
C PHE A 22 -9.12 11.23 11.66
N ILE A 23 -7.95 11.51 12.23
CA ILE A 23 -7.79 12.00 13.59
C ILE A 23 -7.65 13.52 13.50
N GLN A 24 -8.58 14.26 14.11
CA GLN A 24 -8.48 15.71 14.25
C GLN A 24 -7.96 16.05 15.64
N LEU A 25 -6.74 16.59 15.73
CA LEU A 25 -6.21 17.15 16.97
C LEU A 25 -6.48 18.65 17.01
N LEU A 26 -7.12 19.11 18.09
CA LEU A 26 -7.34 20.54 18.37
C LEU A 26 -6.29 21.13 19.33
N ALA A 27 -5.53 20.27 19.99
CA ALA A 27 -4.38 20.61 20.83
C ALA A 27 -3.31 19.51 20.66
N PRO A 28 -2.00 19.81 20.85
CA PRO A 28 -0.96 18.79 20.77
C PRO A 28 -1.21 17.66 21.77
N LYS A 29 -0.96 16.41 21.35
CA LYS A 29 -1.17 15.23 22.18
C LYS A 29 -0.11 14.17 21.90
N ASN A 30 0.47 13.60 22.94
CA ASN A 30 1.50 12.56 22.86
C ASN A 30 2.70 12.95 21.95
N GLY A 31 3.08 14.23 21.95
CA GLY A 31 4.14 14.76 21.08
C GLY A 31 3.72 15.03 19.63
N VAL A 32 2.50 14.68 19.24
CA VAL A 32 1.93 14.97 17.92
C VAL A 32 1.35 16.40 17.93
N PRO A 33 1.69 17.25 16.94
CA PRO A 33 1.18 18.62 16.86
C PRO A 33 -0.33 18.68 16.55
N VAL A 34 -0.89 19.89 16.59
CA VAL A 34 -2.26 20.15 16.09
C VAL A 34 -2.30 19.87 14.59
N GLY A 35 -3.35 19.22 14.13
CA GLY A 35 -3.49 18.87 12.72
C GLY A 35 -4.63 17.89 12.47
N LYS A 36 -4.86 17.61 11.19
CA LYS A 36 -5.77 16.57 10.72
C LYS A 36 -4.94 15.48 10.07
N TYR A 37 -5.05 14.27 10.59
CA TYR A 37 -4.21 13.14 10.21
C TYR A 37 -5.07 12.05 9.56
N ALA A 38 -4.81 11.76 8.29
CA ALA A 38 -5.48 10.70 7.56
C ALA A 38 -4.85 9.35 7.89
N ILE A 39 -5.68 8.32 7.93
CA ILE A 39 -5.27 6.93 8.13
C ILE A 39 -5.49 6.21 6.81
N LEU A 40 -4.39 6.02 6.09
CA LEU A 40 -4.36 5.34 4.80
C LEU A 40 -4.11 3.86 5.06
N GLU A 41 -4.91 3.02 4.44
CA GLU A 41 -4.91 1.57 4.65
C GLU A 41 -4.31 0.87 3.43
N SER A 42 -3.41 -0.08 3.69
CA SER A 42 -2.81 -0.90 2.65
C SER A 42 -2.91 -2.39 2.99
N TYR A 43 -3.18 -3.20 1.97
CA TYR A 43 -3.52 -4.62 2.09
C TYR A 43 -2.67 -5.47 1.17
N CYS A 44 -2.42 -6.73 1.55
CA CYS A 44 -1.73 -7.67 0.67
C CYS A 44 -2.60 -7.98 -0.56
N ALA A 45 -2.07 -7.74 -1.75
CA ALA A 45 -2.81 -7.99 -2.99
C ALA A 45 -2.70 -9.43 -3.53
N ASP A 46 -1.88 -10.31 -2.94
CA ASP A 46 -1.84 -11.72 -3.35
C ASP A 46 -3.17 -12.42 -3.00
N PRO A 47 -3.97 -12.88 -3.99
CA PRO A 47 -5.26 -13.52 -3.72
C PRO A 47 -5.13 -14.89 -3.04
N ALA A 48 -3.95 -15.52 -3.07
CA ALA A 48 -3.68 -16.79 -2.39
C ALA A 48 -3.20 -16.61 -0.94
N CYS A 49 -2.90 -15.38 -0.51
CA CYS A 49 -2.38 -15.07 0.81
C CYS A 49 -3.50 -14.67 1.80
N ASP A 50 -3.69 -15.43 2.87
CA ASP A 50 -4.67 -15.16 3.94
C ASP A 50 -4.04 -14.45 5.15
N CYS A 51 -3.21 -13.44 4.92
CA CYS A 51 -2.47 -12.78 6.01
C CYS A 51 -3.33 -12.00 7.03
N ARG A 52 -4.63 -11.80 6.72
CA ARG A 52 -5.62 -11.08 7.55
C ARG A 52 -5.03 -9.89 8.34
N ARG A 53 -4.33 -9.02 7.61
CA ARG A 53 -3.58 -7.88 8.13
C ARG A 53 -3.82 -6.62 7.32
N VAL A 54 -3.68 -5.49 8.01
CA VAL A 54 -3.63 -4.15 7.42
C VAL A 54 -2.34 -3.45 7.83
N MET A 55 -1.81 -2.66 6.91
CA MET A 55 -0.83 -1.62 7.21
C MET A 55 -1.54 -0.27 7.22
N LEU A 56 -1.43 0.45 8.32
CA LEU A 56 -1.97 1.80 8.46
C LEU A 56 -0.83 2.82 8.34
N SER A 57 -0.84 3.57 7.24
CA SER A 57 0.02 4.73 7.02
C SER A 57 -0.68 5.99 7.50
N VAL A 58 -0.05 6.71 8.42
CA VAL A 58 -0.58 7.98 8.94
C VAL A 58 0.09 9.14 8.24
N VAL A 59 -0.71 10.01 7.61
CA VAL A 59 -0.23 11.21 6.92
C VAL A 59 -0.96 12.44 7.45
N GLU A 60 -0.33 13.61 7.39
CA GLU A 60 -1.02 14.87 7.65
C GLU A 60 -1.76 15.32 6.38
N GLU A 61 -3.02 15.76 6.51
CA GLU A 61 -3.86 16.16 5.36
C GLU A 61 -3.21 17.26 4.51
N SER A 62 -2.49 18.20 5.12
CA SER A 62 -1.77 19.27 4.42
C SER A 62 -0.54 18.77 3.65
N ARG A 63 -0.05 17.56 3.96
CA ARG A 63 1.15 16.93 3.40
C ARG A 63 0.93 15.43 3.18
N PRO A 64 -0.01 15.04 2.30
CA PRO A 64 -0.47 13.65 2.17
C PRO A 64 0.58 12.69 1.62
N THR A 65 1.67 13.21 1.05
CA THR A 65 2.80 12.42 0.52
C THR A 65 3.87 12.10 1.56
N VAL A 66 3.78 12.67 2.77
CA VAL A 66 4.76 12.48 3.84
C VAL A 66 4.20 11.51 4.87
N ASN A 67 4.70 10.26 4.83
CA ASN A 67 4.34 9.25 5.82
C ASN A 67 4.94 9.59 7.19
N LEU A 68 4.09 9.69 8.22
CA LEU A 68 4.47 10.03 9.59
C LEU A 68 4.59 8.81 10.49
N ALA A 69 3.78 7.78 10.24
CA ALA A 69 3.83 6.50 10.95
C ALA A 69 3.36 5.37 10.04
N SER A 70 4.01 4.21 10.14
CA SER A 70 3.53 2.97 9.51
C SER A 70 3.22 1.96 10.62
N ILE A 71 1.97 1.52 10.71
CA ILE A 71 1.48 0.69 11.82
C ILE A 71 0.92 -0.61 11.24
N SER A 72 1.50 -1.74 11.64
CA SER A 72 0.99 -3.07 11.30
C SER A 72 -0.04 -3.52 12.32
N TYR A 73 -1.15 -4.10 11.86
CA TYR A 73 -2.22 -4.65 12.69
C TYR A 73 -2.86 -5.88 12.05
N ALA A 74 -2.96 -6.98 12.79
CA ALA A 74 -3.67 -8.20 12.36
C ALA A 74 -5.09 -8.21 12.92
N PHE A 75 -6.02 -8.74 12.14
CA PHE A 75 -7.43 -8.83 12.55
C PHE A 75 -7.68 -9.95 13.55
N ASP A 76 -6.87 -11.00 13.50
CA ASP A 76 -7.02 -12.17 14.35
C ASP A 76 -6.20 -12.01 15.63
N ALA A 77 -6.86 -12.13 16.78
CA ALA A 77 -6.22 -11.94 18.08
C ALA A 77 -5.18 -13.02 18.43
N ASP A 78 -5.29 -14.19 17.78
CA ASP A 78 -4.37 -15.32 17.95
C ASP A 78 -3.19 -15.30 16.97
N ASP A 79 -3.09 -14.27 16.11
CA ASP A 79 -1.92 -14.06 15.25
C ASP A 79 -0.64 -13.95 16.12
N PRO A 80 0.52 -14.50 15.70
CA PRO A 80 1.77 -14.39 16.46
C PRO A 80 2.21 -12.95 16.73
N GLU A 81 1.84 -12.01 15.86
CA GLU A 81 2.16 -10.58 15.94
C GLU A 81 0.89 -9.75 15.66
N PRO A 82 -0.10 -9.75 16.57
CA PRO A 82 -1.41 -9.17 16.29
C PRO A 82 -1.37 -7.64 16.22
N GLY A 83 -0.36 -7.02 16.85
CA GLY A 83 -0.22 -5.58 16.93
C GLY A 83 -1.34 -4.90 17.73
N PRO A 84 -1.52 -3.57 17.54
CA PRO A 84 -0.79 -2.72 16.61
C PRO A 84 0.66 -2.46 17.04
N TYR A 85 1.58 -2.38 16.08
CA TYR A 85 2.99 -1.97 16.31
C TYR A 85 3.54 -1.13 15.17
N LEU A 86 4.58 -0.34 15.44
CA LEU A 86 5.31 0.39 14.39
C LEU A 86 6.08 -0.59 13.52
N ASP A 87 5.77 -0.60 12.23
CA ASP A 87 6.50 -1.41 11.26
C ASP A 87 7.84 -0.74 10.92
N THR A 88 8.93 -1.33 11.41
CA THR A 88 10.28 -0.75 11.30
C THR A 88 10.90 -0.91 9.92
N LEU A 89 10.29 -1.71 9.04
CA LEU A 89 10.72 -1.84 7.64
C LEU A 89 10.22 -0.67 6.79
N ASN A 90 9.27 0.10 7.31
CA ASN A 90 8.67 1.25 6.64
C ASN A 90 9.07 2.58 7.32
N PRO A 91 9.01 3.71 6.59
CA PRO A 91 9.39 5.02 7.16
C PRO A 91 8.60 5.37 8.42
N GLN A 92 9.30 5.95 9.40
CA GLN A 92 8.73 6.47 10.65
C GLN A 92 9.24 7.89 10.88
N SER A 93 8.37 8.77 11.37
CA SER A 93 8.76 10.11 11.81
C SER A 93 9.00 10.15 13.33
N GLN A 94 9.48 11.28 13.85
CA GLN A 94 9.55 11.54 15.29
C GLN A 94 8.20 11.48 16.01
N TYR A 95 7.08 11.58 15.27
CA TYR A 95 5.73 11.52 15.83
C TYR A 95 5.14 10.10 15.86
N ALA A 96 5.85 9.11 15.31
CA ALA A 96 5.32 7.78 15.09
C ALA A 96 4.77 7.12 16.36
N GLN A 97 5.49 7.22 17.48
CA GLN A 97 5.06 6.64 18.75
C GLN A 97 3.75 7.27 19.27
N GLY A 98 3.63 8.60 19.22
CA GLY A 98 2.40 9.29 19.62
C GLY A 98 1.23 8.97 18.70
N LEU A 99 1.48 8.83 17.40
CA LEU A 99 0.46 8.41 16.42
C LEU A 99 0.01 6.96 16.64
N LEU A 100 0.91 6.04 16.96
CA LEU A 100 0.56 4.66 17.33
C LEU A 100 -0.39 4.64 18.53
N GLU A 101 -0.09 5.42 19.58
CA GLU A 101 -0.94 5.50 20.76
C GLU A 101 -2.34 6.05 20.42
N LEU A 102 -2.42 7.11 19.61
CA LEU A 102 -3.69 7.71 19.18
C LEU A 102 -4.51 6.74 18.30
N VAL A 103 -3.87 6.07 17.35
CA VAL A 103 -4.53 5.08 16.48
C VAL A 103 -5.05 3.92 17.32
N THR A 104 -4.24 3.38 18.23
CA THR A 104 -4.65 2.30 19.14
C THR A 104 -5.87 2.69 19.97
N GLN A 105 -5.86 3.88 20.57
CA GLN A 105 -6.89 4.30 21.51
C GLN A 105 -8.19 4.76 20.86
N TRP A 106 -8.13 5.42 19.70
CA TRP A 106 -9.28 6.12 19.11
C TRP A 106 -9.80 5.49 17.82
N VAL A 107 -8.97 4.69 17.16
CA VAL A 107 -9.28 4.17 15.82
C VAL A 107 -9.49 2.67 15.92
N LEU A 108 -8.54 1.94 16.48
CA LEU A 108 -8.62 0.48 16.60
C LEU A 108 -9.50 0.01 17.78
N SER A 109 -9.98 0.93 18.62
CA SER A 109 -11.00 0.65 19.64
C SER A 109 -12.44 0.74 19.11
N ASP A 110 -12.63 1.26 17.89
CA ASP A 110 -13.93 1.39 17.23
C ASP A 110 -14.25 0.10 16.46
N SER A 111 -15.16 -0.72 16.99
CA SER A 111 -15.52 -1.99 16.36
C SER A 111 -16.13 -1.85 14.96
N ALA A 112 -16.79 -0.72 14.67
CA ALA A 112 -17.30 -0.45 13.32
C ALA A 112 -16.17 -0.10 12.35
N TYR A 113 -15.11 0.56 12.84
CA TYR A 113 -13.90 0.78 12.05
C TYR A 113 -13.14 -0.53 11.79
N LEU A 114 -12.99 -1.40 12.79
CA LEU A 114 -12.35 -2.72 12.59
C LEU A 114 -13.08 -3.56 11.54
N ALA A 115 -14.42 -3.65 11.63
CA ALA A 115 -15.23 -4.35 10.64
C ALA A 115 -15.07 -3.75 9.23
N ARG A 116 -14.84 -2.43 9.14
CA ARG A 116 -14.56 -1.78 7.85
C ARG A 116 -13.19 -2.18 7.30
N LEU A 117 -12.14 -2.20 8.11
CA LEU A 117 -10.81 -2.65 7.68
C LEU A 117 -10.86 -4.09 7.16
N GLU A 118 -11.57 -4.98 7.85
CA GLU A 118 -11.76 -6.36 7.39
C GLU A 118 -12.54 -6.44 6.07
N ARG A 119 -13.56 -5.60 5.89
CA ARG A 119 -14.28 -5.49 4.61
C ARG A 119 -13.36 -5.02 3.49
N HIS A 120 -12.51 -4.03 3.72
CA HIS A 120 -11.60 -3.48 2.72
C HIS A 120 -10.50 -4.48 2.33
N TYR A 121 -10.01 -5.23 3.31
CA TYR A 121 -9.17 -6.41 3.06
C TYR A 121 -9.87 -7.41 2.14
N ALA A 122 -11.12 -7.80 2.44
CA ALA A 122 -11.87 -8.75 1.63
C ALA A 122 -12.14 -8.23 0.20
N LEU A 123 -12.48 -6.95 0.05
CA LEU A 123 -12.64 -6.30 -1.26
C LEU A 123 -11.34 -6.29 -2.05
N THR A 124 -10.20 -6.03 -1.39
CA THR A 124 -8.89 -6.12 -2.04
C THR A 124 -8.60 -7.52 -2.55
N LYS A 125 -8.89 -8.56 -1.75
CA LYS A 125 -8.73 -9.97 -2.18
C LYS A 125 -9.63 -10.34 -3.35
N GLN A 126 -10.88 -9.88 -3.34
CA GLN A 126 -11.81 -10.09 -4.44
C GLN A 126 -11.33 -9.41 -5.73
N ALA A 127 -10.93 -8.14 -5.63
CA ALA A 127 -10.39 -7.37 -6.75
C ALA A 127 -9.11 -7.99 -7.33
N ALA A 128 -8.23 -8.52 -6.48
CA ALA A 128 -7.02 -9.20 -6.93
C ALA A 128 -7.29 -10.58 -7.56
N ALA A 129 -8.40 -11.23 -7.22
CA ALA A 129 -8.81 -12.51 -7.78
C ALA A 129 -9.65 -12.40 -9.06
N ASP A 130 -10.13 -11.20 -9.40
CA ASP A 130 -11.01 -10.94 -10.54
C ASP A 130 -10.27 -10.20 -11.68
N PRO A 131 -9.91 -10.89 -12.78
CA PRO A 131 -9.26 -10.28 -13.94
C PRO A 131 -10.07 -9.18 -14.64
N THR A 132 -11.37 -9.06 -14.36
CA THR A 132 -12.24 -8.05 -14.93
C THR A 132 -12.35 -6.79 -14.08
N HIS A 133 -11.83 -6.83 -12.84
CA HIS A 133 -11.88 -5.69 -11.93
C HIS A 133 -11.02 -4.53 -12.46
N PRO A 134 -11.48 -3.26 -12.38
CA PRO A 134 -10.74 -2.10 -12.89
C PRO A 134 -9.32 -1.97 -12.31
N ALA A 135 -9.15 -2.32 -11.03
CA ALA A 135 -7.85 -2.29 -10.35
C ALA A 135 -6.95 -3.51 -10.61
N TYR A 136 -7.43 -4.55 -11.29
CA TYR A 136 -6.73 -5.84 -11.40
C TYR A 136 -5.31 -5.72 -11.95
N ALA A 137 -5.08 -4.86 -12.95
CA ALA A 137 -3.75 -4.68 -13.54
C ALA A 137 -2.74 -4.14 -12.52
N VAL A 138 -3.13 -3.12 -11.73
CA VAL A 138 -2.31 -2.51 -10.69
C VAL A 138 -2.06 -3.50 -9.56
N LEU A 139 -3.12 -4.20 -9.14
CA LEU A 139 -3.04 -5.23 -8.10
C LEU A 139 -2.08 -6.35 -8.52
N ARG A 140 -2.21 -6.88 -9.73
CA ARG A 140 -1.37 -7.96 -10.22
C ARG A 140 0.10 -7.55 -10.37
N GLU A 141 0.38 -6.33 -10.83
CA GLU A 141 1.74 -5.78 -10.85
C GLU A 141 2.36 -5.69 -9.47
N SER A 142 1.54 -5.46 -8.44
CA SER A 142 2.04 -5.42 -7.07
C SER A 142 2.53 -6.80 -6.62
N PHE A 143 1.81 -7.92 -6.78
CA PHE A 143 2.24 -9.20 -6.17
C PHE A 143 2.94 -10.23 -7.08
N THR A 144 3.07 -9.99 -8.39
CA THR A 144 3.85 -10.90 -9.25
C THR A 144 5.33 -10.53 -9.26
N ASP A 145 6.18 -11.31 -8.57
CA ASP A 145 7.65 -11.21 -8.71
C ASP A 145 8.14 -11.70 -10.10
N ASP A 146 7.33 -12.48 -10.82
CA ASP A 146 7.67 -13.05 -12.12
C ASP A 146 6.91 -12.40 -13.28
N LEU A 147 7.54 -11.38 -13.86
CA LEU A 147 7.12 -10.75 -15.12
C LEU A 147 6.94 -11.81 -16.24
N ASP A 148 7.71 -12.89 -16.20
CA ASP A 148 7.68 -13.97 -17.20
C ASP A 148 6.41 -14.84 -17.09
N GLU A 149 5.93 -15.15 -15.89
CA GLU A 149 4.70 -15.93 -15.68
C GLU A 149 3.46 -15.17 -16.17
N TYR A 150 3.40 -13.86 -15.93
CA TYR A 150 2.34 -13.02 -16.49
C TYR A 150 2.35 -13.01 -18.02
N LEU A 151 3.52 -12.92 -18.63
CA LEU A 151 3.68 -12.88 -20.08
C LEU A 151 3.31 -14.22 -20.74
N GLU A 152 3.38 -15.32 -20.00
CA GLU A 152 2.94 -16.66 -20.42
C GLU A 152 1.44 -16.90 -20.19
N SER A 153 0.76 -16.04 -19.42
CA SER A 153 -0.70 -16.12 -19.25
C SER A 153 -1.46 -15.83 -20.56
N PRO A 154 -2.71 -16.33 -20.71
CA PRO A 154 -3.57 -16.04 -21.86
C PRO A 154 -3.84 -14.54 -22.07
N LEU A 155 -3.85 -13.75 -21.00
CA LEU A 155 -3.99 -12.29 -21.01
C LEU A 155 -2.67 -11.58 -21.36
N GLY A 156 -1.53 -12.06 -20.84
CA GLY A 156 -0.20 -11.52 -21.17
C GLY A 156 0.20 -11.73 -22.64
N THR A 157 -0.28 -12.80 -23.26
CA THR A 157 -0.11 -13.06 -24.70
C THR A 157 -0.81 -11.99 -25.57
N GLN A 158 -1.93 -11.42 -25.11
CA GLN A 158 -2.62 -10.32 -25.80
C GLN A 158 -1.87 -8.98 -25.62
N ALA A 159 -1.32 -8.72 -24.42
CA ALA A 159 -0.53 -7.53 -24.14
C ALA A 159 0.82 -7.50 -24.90
N ARG A 160 1.49 -8.65 -25.08
CA ARG A 160 2.74 -8.76 -25.88
C ARG A 160 2.59 -8.27 -27.32
N ARG A 161 1.42 -8.47 -27.95
CA ARG A 161 1.13 -7.97 -29.31
C ARG A 161 0.97 -6.45 -29.35
N ALA A 162 0.57 -5.82 -28.26
CA ALA A 162 0.42 -4.37 -28.14
C ALA A 162 1.74 -3.66 -27.76
N ILE A 163 2.61 -4.30 -26.98
CA ILE A 163 3.80 -3.69 -26.34
C ILE A 163 5.08 -3.79 -27.21
N SER A 164 5.03 -4.33 -28.43
CA SER A 164 6.21 -4.44 -29.31
C SER A 164 6.82 -3.09 -29.77
N ARG A 165 6.50 -1.97 -29.11
CA ARG A 165 6.98 -0.62 -29.40
C ARG A 165 7.35 0.20 -28.15
N THR A 166 8.18 -0.32 -27.25
CA THR A 166 8.96 0.60 -26.39
C THR A 166 10.31 0.03 -25.99
N LYS A 167 11.20 -0.19 -26.98
CA LYS A 167 12.63 -0.35 -26.69
C LYS A 167 13.18 1.00 -26.20
N ILE A 168 13.33 1.17 -24.88
CA ILE A 168 14.10 2.27 -24.32
C ILE A 168 15.54 2.18 -24.87
N GLY A 169 15.99 3.24 -25.53
CA GLY A 169 17.33 3.29 -26.08
C GLY A 169 18.40 3.28 -24.98
N ARG A 170 19.45 2.47 -25.12
CA ARG A 170 20.55 2.32 -24.13
C ARG A 170 21.21 3.64 -23.71
N ASN A 171 21.12 4.68 -24.54
CA ASN A 171 21.68 6.01 -24.28
C ASN A 171 20.66 7.03 -23.74
N ALA A 172 19.37 6.68 -23.63
CA ALA A 172 18.34 7.55 -23.07
C ALA A 172 18.58 7.81 -21.57
N PRO A 173 18.06 8.92 -21.01
CA PRO A 173 18.03 9.15 -19.56
C PRO A 173 17.40 7.96 -18.83
N CYS A 174 18.00 7.55 -17.73
CA CYS A 174 17.55 6.39 -16.97
C CYS A 174 16.25 6.73 -16.21
N PRO A 175 15.21 5.89 -16.30
CA PRO A 175 13.91 6.19 -15.71
C PRO A 175 13.91 6.22 -14.18
N CYS A 176 14.95 5.71 -13.51
CA CYS A 176 15.11 5.80 -12.05
C CYS A 176 15.45 7.20 -11.51
N GLY A 177 15.41 8.24 -12.36
CA GLY A 177 15.64 9.62 -11.94
C GLY A 177 17.10 9.98 -11.61
N SER A 178 18.06 9.06 -11.80
CA SER A 178 19.47 9.29 -11.45
C SER A 178 20.20 10.31 -12.33
N GLY A 179 19.58 10.80 -13.40
CA GLY A 179 20.19 11.67 -14.42
C GLY A 179 21.24 10.99 -15.31
N LYS A 180 21.55 9.70 -15.08
CA LYS A 180 22.52 8.93 -15.87
C LYS A 180 21.86 8.30 -17.10
N LYS A 181 22.65 7.92 -18.12
CA LYS A 181 22.13 7.15 -19.27
C LYS A 181 21.76 5.73 -18.84
N TYR A 182 20.72 5.14 -19.43
CA TYR A 182 20.18 3.83 -19.05
C TYR A 182 21.27 2.76 -18.95
N LYS A 183 22.17 2.63 -19.94
CA LYS A 183 23.26 1.63 -19.94
C LYS A 183 24.30 1.75 -18.82
N VAL A 184 24.39 2.90 -18.14
CA VAL A 184 25.37 3.16 -17.07
C VAL A 184 24.72 3.23 -15.68
N CYS A 185 23.41 3.02 -15.61
CA CYS A 185 22.64 2.93 -14.37
C CYS A 185 21.87 1.60 -14.35
N CYS A 186 20.55 1.62 -14.51
CA CYS A 186 19.74 0.40 -14.40
C CYS A 186 20.02 -0.63 -15.52
N GLY A 187 20.56 -0.21 -16.67
CA GLY A 187 20.96 -1.12 -17.76
C GLY A 187 22.39 -1.65 -17.64
N ARG A 188 23.06 -1.47 -16.49
CA ARG A 188 24.45 -1.85 -16.24
C ARG A 188 24.48 -3.26 -15.62
N GLY A 189 24.16 -4.25 -16.43
CA GLY A 189 24.03 -5.66 -15.99
C GLY A 189 23.74 -6.60 -17.16
N ASN A 190 24.52 -6.49 -18.24
CA ASN A 190 24.72 -7.54 -19.23
C ASN A 190 26.21 -7.72 -19.41
#